data_AF-A0A4R7RMW6-F1
#
_entry.id   AF-A0A4R7RMW6-F1
#
_cell.length_a   1.000
_cell.length_b   1.000
_cell.length_c   1.000
_cell.angle_alpha   90.00
_cell.angle_beta   90.00
_cell.angle_gamma   90.00
#
_symmetry.space_group_name_H-M   'P 1'
#
loop_
_entity.id
_entity.type
_entity.pdbx_description
1 polymer ?
#
loop_
_entity_poly.entity_id
_entity_poly.type
_entity_poly.pdbx_seq_one_letter_code
_entity_poly.pdbx_strand_id
1 'polypeptide(L)'
;MKAASVQSLRHGFSSMELVVVLALSALIMGGIVVSYGNLVRSQPLVASIVDVPLDAKRLSTFFNTSNSEYRDTQSAPSYGSLAEAEKLREQFNHDVISATAVFCLARSGDNTWKPAYIPYDPSTDDELDTPQKFRSHIIRVAGVSEDLYRDFRNPGITNKEPNQPNVSIFILSYTGQSGFLRVLAIYDIDVIRFTSTQQPLGFHASVKRYADPKGPPDGTAYSLIYSAGYRVFYPPANPLAAKEADFSTDGFTPLYVTFERYTRLALREGTTIDRFKVAAERPFYFIWWPDPAARHLGAQPNTAAPGTPQNAYNHMAGRTAFMFTVPMFPAL
;
A
#
# COMPACT_ATOMS: atom_id res chain seq x y z
N MET A 1 -49.62 -80.11 13.67
CA MET A 1 -49.22 -78.71 13.99
C MET A 1 -47.73 -78.69 14.28
N LYS A 2 -46.92 -78.12 13.38
CA LYS A 2 -45.47 -77.90 13.57
C LYS A 2 -45.31 -76.61 14.39
N ALA A 3 -44.76 -76.72 15.60
CA ALA A 3 -44.31 -75.55 16.35
C ALA A 3 -42.93 -75.13 15.85
N ALA A 4 -42.83 -73.92 15.29
CA ALA A 4 -41.59 -73.33 14.84
C ALA A 4 -40.75 -72.90 16.06
N SER A 5 -39.52 -73.40 16.17
CA SER A 5 -38.55 -72.90 17.12
C SER A 5 -37.98 -71.58 16.62
N VAL A 6 -38.35 -70.47 17.25
CA VAL A 6 -37.70 -69.18 17.05
C VAL A 6 -36.35 -69.22 17.78
N GLN A 7 -35.24 -69.34 17.03
CA GLN A 7 -33.91 -69.05 17.57
C GLN A 7 -33.78 -67.54 17.74
N SER A 8 -33.73 -67.06 18.99
CA SER A 8 -33.35 -65.67 19.25
C SER A 8 -31.84 -65.53 19.00
N LEU A 9 -31.45 -64.86 17.92
CA LEU A 9 -30.09 -64.38 17.74
C LEU A 9 -29.81 -63.31 18.81
N ARG A 10 -29.10 -63.70 19.88
CA ARG A 10 -28.50 -62.74 20.82
C ARG A 10 -27.33 -62.05 20.13
N HIS A 11 -27.58 -60.87 19.58
CA HIS A 11 -26.52 -59.99 19.07
C HIS A 11 -26.02 -59.12 20.24
N GLY A 12 -24.92 -59.51 20.86
CA GLY A 12 -24.17 -58.69 21.81
C GLY A 12 -22.77 -58.45 21.27
N PHE A 13 -22.30 -57.20 21.29
CA PHE A 13 -20.94 -56.86 20.88
C PHE A 13 -19.92 -57.39 21.89
N SER A 14 -18.81 -57.95 21.42
CA SER A 14 -17.68 -58.30 22.27
C SER A 14 -16.95 -57.04 22.73
N SER A 15 -16.29 -57.12 23.89
CA SER A 15 -15.48 -56.01 24.42
C SER A 15 -14.39 -55.55 23.45
N MET A 16 -13.83 -56.46 22.65
CA MET A 16 -12.85 -56.15 21.61
C MET A 16 -13.46 -55.33 20.47
N GLU A 17 -14.65 -55.69 20.00
CA GLU A 17 -15.36 -54.92 18.96
C GLU A 17 -15.66 -53.50 19.44
N LEU A 18 -16.03 -53.34 20.71
CA LEU A 18 -16.33 -52.04 21.30
C LEU A 18 -15.08 -51.16 21.43
N VAL A 19 -13.94 -51.74 21.81
CA VAL A 19 -12.64 -51.03 21.85
C VAL A 19 -12.18 -50.62 20.46
N VAL A 20 -12.33 -51.49 19.45
CA VAL A 20 -11.96 -51.19 18.06
C VAL A 20 -12.83 -50.05 17.50
N VAL A 21 -14.14 -50.07 17.78
CA VAL A 21 -15.05 -48.99 17.36
C VAL A 21 -14.72 -47.67 18.04
N LEU A 22 -14.38 -47.67 19.34
CA LEU A 22 -13.96 -46.46 20.06
C LEU A 22 -12.62 -45.91 19.53
N ALA A 23 -11.66 -46.77 19.22
CA ALA A 23 -10.38 -46.36 18.66
C ALA A 23 -10.52 -45.76 17.24
N LEU A 24 -11.32 -46.39 16.39
CA LEU A 24 -11.61 -45.90 15.03
C LEU A 24 -12.38 -44.56 15.07
N SER A 25 -13.37 -44.43 15.95
CA SER A 25 -14.12 -43.18 16.09
C SER A 25 -13.26 -42.04 16.63
N ALA A 26 -12.35 -42.30 17.57
CA ALA A 26 -11.40 -41.31 18.06
C ALA A 26 -10.43 -40.83 16.96
N LEU A 27 -9.92 -41.75 16.12
CA LEU A 27 -9.05 -41.41 14.98
C LEU A 27 -9.78 -40.56 13.94
N ILE A 28 -11.01 -40.94 13.58
CA ILE A 28 -11.82 -40.21 12.60
C ILE A 28 -12.18 -38.82 13.14
N MET A 29 -12.65 -38.72 14.38
CA MET A 29 -12.99 -37.43 15.00
C MET A 29 -11.76 -36.54 15.17
N GLY A 30 -10.61 -37.09 15.59
CA GLY A 30 -9.36 -36.34 15.70
C GLY A 30 -8.89 -35.80 14.35
N GLY A 31 -8.94 -36.63 13.29
CA GLY A 31 -8.62 -36.22 11.93
C GLY A 31 -9.54 -35.11 11.40
N ILE A 32 -10.84 -35.21 11.67
CA ILE A 32 -11.83 -34.20 11.29
C ILE A 32 -11.58 -32.89 12.05
N VAL A 33 -11.32 -32.92 13.36
CA VAL A 33 -11.08 -31.70 14.15
C VAL A 33 -9.80 -30.98 13.73
N VAL A 34 -8.71 -31.72 13.47
CA VAL A 34 -7.46 -31.11 12.99
C VAL A 34 -7.63 -30.57 11.57
N SER A 35 -8.31 -31.31 10.69
CA SER A 35 -8.57 -30.87 9.31
C SER A 35 -9.52 -29.67 9.27
N TYR A 36 -10.57 -29.66 10.09
CA TYR A 36 -11.50 -28.55 10.24
C TYR A 36 -10.83 -27.34 10.86
N GLY A 37 -10.01 -27.52 11.90
CA GLY A 37 -9.22 -26.44 12.50
C GLY A 37 -8.23 -25.83 11.51
N ASN A 38 -7.59 -26.65 10.68
CA ASN A 38 -6.74 -26.18 9.59
C ASN A 38 -7.55 -25.48 8.50
N LEU A 39 -8.72 -26.01 8.11
CA LEU A 39 -9.63 -25.42 7.13
C LEU A 39 -10.20 -24.08 7.59
N VAL A 40 -10.61 -23.94 8.85
CA VAL A 40 -11.16 -22.69 9.39
C VAL A 40 -10.06 -21.63 9.55
N ARG A 41 -8.82 -22.04 9.88
CA ARG A 41 -7.66 -21.13 9.93
C ARG A 41 -7.10 -20.79 8.54
N SER A 42 -7.33 -21.64 7.55
CA SER A 42 -6.92 -21.43 6.16
C SER A 42 -8.00 -20.82 5.29
N GLN A 43 -9.27 -20.89 5.69
CA GLN A 43 -10.36 -20.23 5.01
C GLN A 43 -10.13 -18.72 5.10
N PRO A 44 -10.01 -18.02 3.95
CA PRO A 44 -10.12 -16.58 3.95
C PRO A 44 -11.51 -16.27 4.50
N LEU A 45 -11.56 -15.65 5.68
CA LEU A 45 -12.80 -15.12 6.24
C LEU A 45 -13.45 -14.30 5.11
N VAL A 46 -14.71 -14.62 4.79
CA VAL A 46 -15.52 -13.84 3.84
C VAL A 46 -15.30 -12.37 4.16
N ALA A 47 -14.80 -11.62 3.18
CA ALA A 47 -14.33 -10.25 3.35
C ALA A 47 -15.29 -9.46 4.25
N SER A 48 -14.88 -9.22 5.50
CA SER A 48 -15.69 -8.49 6.45
C SER A 48 -15.56 -7.01 6.11
N ILE A 49 -16.69 -6.33 5.97
CA ILE A 49 -16.70 -4.88 5.80
C ILE A 49 -16.45 -4.26 7.18
N VAL A 50 -15.50 -3.34 7.24
CA VAL A 50 -15.20 -2.54 8.43
C VAL A 50 -15.57 -1.09 8.12
N ASP A 51 -16.33 -0.48 9.02
CA ASP A 51 -16.66 0.93 8.95
C ASP A 51 -15.45 1.74 9.41
N VAL A 52 -14.73 2.29 8.43
CA VAL A 52 -13.55 3.07 8.70
C VAL A 52 -13.95 4.53 8.90
N PRO A 53 -13.69 5.14 10.07
CA PRO A 53 -13.95 6.55 10.30
C PRO A 53 -12.95 7.38 9.50
N LEU A 54 -13.43 7.94 8.40
CA LEU A 54 -12.71 8.88 7.57
C LEU A 54 -13.49 10.19 7.66
N ASP A 55 -13.02 11.14 8.46
CA ASP A 55 -13.67 12.44 8.66
C ASP A 55 -14.14 13.05 7.32
N ALA A 56 -15.23 13.82 7.33
CA ALA A 56 -15.84 14.37 6.11
C ALA A 56 -14.85 15.13 5.21
N LYS A 57 -13.85 15.81 5.81
CA LYS A 57 -12.77 16.49 5.08
C LYS A 57 -11.90 15.51 4.29
N ARG A 58 -11.52 14.38 4.89
CA ARG A 58 -10.69 13.35 4.27
C ARG A 58 -11.48 12.64 3.17
N LEU A 59 -12.75 12.35 3.39
CA LEU A 59 -13.64 11.77 2.36
C LEU A 59 -13.82 12.69 1.15
N SER A 60 -14.00 14.00 1.39
CA SER A 60 -14.07 14.99 0.31
C SER A 60 -12.75 15.02 -0.46
N THR A 61 -11.62 15.01 0.25
CA THR A 61 -10.28 15.03 -0.38
C THR A 61 -9.97 13.76 -1.16
N PHE A 62 -10.39 12.60 -0.67
CA PHE A 62 -10.08 11.30 -1.25
C PHE A 62 -11.01 10.95 -2.42
N PHE A 63 -12.32 11.13 -2.25
CA PHE A 63 -13.34 10.59 -3.16
C PHE A 63 -14.28 11.66 -3.72
N ASN A 64 -14.06 12.94 -3.39
CA ASN A 64 -14.96 14.02 -3.75
C ASN A 64 -16.39 13.80 -3.21
N THR A 65 -16.51 13.20 -2.03
CA THR A 65 -17.79 12.94 -1.34
C THR A 65 -17.73 13.44 0.09
N SER A 66 -18.75 14.15 0.56
CA SER A 66 -18.80 14.69 1.95
C SER A 66 -19.99 14.18 2.77
N ASN A 67 -20.76 13.21 2.25
CA ASN A 67 -22.06 12.82 2.82
C ASN A 67 -21.96 11.80 3.98
N SER A 68 -20.76 11.51 4.48
CA SER A 68 -20.51 10.52 5.53
C SER A 68 -19.26 10.89 6.33
N GLU A 69 -19.13 10.33 7.54
CA GLU A 69 -17.91 10.31 8.36
C GLU A 69 -17.22 8.93 8.34
N TYR A 70 -17.85 7.96 7.67
CA TYR A 70 -17.41 6.58 7.60
C TYR A 70 -17.33 6.09 6.15
N ARG A 71 -16.45 5.13 5.92
CA ARG A 71 -16.35 4.41 4.66
C ARG A 71 -16.17 2.93 4.87
N ASP A 72 -17.14 2.18 4.38
CA ASP A 72 -17.14 0.73 4.27
C ASP A 72 -15.91 0.26 3.51
N THR A 73 -15.01 -0.42 4.20
CA THR A 73 -13.75 -0.92 3.64
C THR A 73 -13.65 -2.42 3.88
N GLN A 74 -13.27 -3.17 2.85
CA GLN A 74 -13.05 -4.60 2.99
C GLN A 74 -11.83 -4.87 3.88
N SER A 75 -11.99 -5.72 4.88
CA SER A 75 -10.88 -6.22 5.69
C SER A 75 -10.02 -7.16 4.86
N ALA A 76 -8.71 -7.06 5.03
CA ALA A 76 -7.75 -7.95 4.44
C ALA A 76 -7.82 -9.34 5.10
N PRO A 77 -7.61 -10.45 4.36
CA PRO A 77 -7.41 -10.49 2.91
C PRO A 77 -8.73 -10.31 2.13
N SER A 78 -8.70 -9.54 1.02
CA SER A 78 -9.87 -9.25 0.18
C SER A 78 -9.56 -9.47 -1.32
N TYR A 79 -10.16 -10.50 -1.92
CA TYR A 79 -10.00 -10.80 -3.35
C TYR A 79 -10.69 -9.78 -4.27
N GLY A 80 -11.76 -9.14 -3.80
CA GLY A 80 -12.42 -8.06 -4.54
C GLY A 80 -11.50 -6.83 -4.65
N SER A 81 -10.93 -6.41 -3.52
CA SER A 81 -9.93 -5.33 -3.49
C SER A 81 -8.66 -5.69 -4.27
N LEU A 82 -8.27 -6.98 -4.29
CA LEU A 82 -7.14 -7.47 -5.08
C LEU A 82 -7.39 -7.31 -6.58
N ALA A 83 -8.58 -7.65 -7.08
CA ALA A 83 -8.92 -7.46 -8.49
C ALA A 83 -8.87 -5.97 -8.91
N GLU A 84 -9.35 -5.07 -8.03
CA GLU A 84 -9.21 -3.62 -8.24
C GLU A 84 -7.75 -3.16 -8.22
N ALA A 85 -6.93 -3.72 -7.33
CA ALA A 85 -5.50 -3.44 -7.25
C ALA A 85 -4.75 -3.89 -8.51
N GLU A 86 -5.06 -5.08 -9.05
CA GLU A 86 -4.49 -5.57 -10.31
C GLU A 86 -4.87 -4.68 -11.51
N LYS A 87 -6.14 -4.31 -11.61
CA LYS A 87 -6.59 -3.36 -12.65
C LYS A 87 -5.86 -2.02 -12.52
N LEU A 88 -5.68 -1.52 -11.29
CA LEU A 88 -4.96 -0.26 -11.05
C LEU A 88 -3.47 -0.40 -11.37
N ARG A 89 -2.88 -1.56 -11.11
CA ARG A 89 -1.49 -1.89 -11.44
C ARG A 89 -1.24 -1.82 -12.94
N GLU A 90 -2.12 -2.43 -13.74
CA GLU A 90 -2.04 -2.37 -15.20
C GLU A 90 -2.15 -0.93 -15.70
N GLN A 91 -3.10 -0.16 -15.15
CA GLN A 91 -3.24 1.26 -15.48
C GLN A 91 -2.00 2.07 -15.11
N PHE A 92 -1.40 1.80 -13.95
CA PHE A 92 -0.17 2.48 -13.51
C PHE A 92 0.99 2.21 -14.44
N ASN A 93 1.20 0.96 -14.85
CA ASN A 93 2.24 0.64 -15.82
C ASN A 93 2.01 1.33 -17.16
N HIS A 94 0.75 1.39 -17.63
CA HIS A 94 0.41 2.09 -18.86
C HIS A 94 0.69 3.62 -18.74
N ASP A 95 0.31 4.23 -17.62
CA ASP A 95 0.56 5.66 -17.38
C ASP A 95 2.05 5.95 -17.25
N VAL A 96 2.84 5.07 -16.60
CA VAL A 96 4.30 5.20 -16.48
C VAL A 96 4.98 5.08 -17.85
N ILE A 97 4.57 4.13 -18.70
CA ILE A 97 5.15 3.97 -20.04
C ILE A 97 4.91 5.20 -20.92
N SER A 98 3.75 5.84 -20.77
CA SER A 98 3.39 7.06 -21.51
C SER A 98 3.89 8.36 -20.86
N ALA A 99 4.59 8.27 -19.73
CA ALA A 99 5.07 9.41 -18.97
C ALA A 99 6.39 9.95 -19.53
N THR A 100 6.56 11.26 -19.44
CA THR A 100 7.84 11.93 -19.68
C THR A 100 8.71 11.92 -18.42
N ALA A 101 8.10 12.12 -17.25
CA ALA A 101 8.77 12.09 -15.96
C ALA A 101 7.83 11.59 -14.86
N VAL A 102 8.42 10.99 -13.81
CA VAL A 102 7.72 10.50 -12.63
C VAL A 102 8.38 11.05 -11.38
N PHE A 103 7.61 11.68 -10.49
CA PHE A 103 8.10 12.20 -9.22
C PHE A 103 7.33 11.65 -8.03
N CYS A 104 8.04 11.06 -7.08
CA CYS A 104 7.45 10.58 -5.83
C CYS A 104 7.73 11.58 -4.70
N LEU A 105 6.67 12.10 -4.07
CA LEU A 105 6.74 13.05 -2.96
C LEU A 105 6.09 12.45 -1.70
N ALA A 106 6.83 12.45 -0.60
CA ALA A 106 6.31 12.04 0.70
C ALA A 106 5.38 13.10 1.30
N ARG A 107 4.35 12.66 2.01
CA ARG A 107 3.34 13.53 2.63
C ARG A 107 3.12 13.17 4.09
N SER A 108 2.91 14.18 4.93
CA SER A 108 2.48 14.00 6.33
C SER A 108 0.95 14.02 6.50
N GLY A 109 0.19 14.43 5.48
CA GLY A 109 -1.26 14.57 5.54
C GLY A 109 -1.94 14.25 4.20
N ASP A 110 -3.24 14.54 4.12
CA ASP A 110 -4.06 14.27 2.94
C ASP A 110 -3.68 15.20 1.78
N ASN A 111 -3.61 14.67 0.56
CA ASN A 111 -3.25 15.48 -0.61
C ASN A 111 -4.40 16.40 -1.05
N THR A 112 -4.28 17.71 -0.84
CA THR A 112 -5.28 18.71 -1.27
C THR A 112 -4.95 19.35 -2.63
N TRP A 113 -3.78 19.09 -3.20
CA TRP A 113 -3.31 19.72 -4.43
C TRP A 113 -3.13 18.69 -5.54
N LYS A 114 -4.05 18.69 -6.50
CA LYS A 114 -4.09 17.69 -7.58
C LYS A 114 -4.22 18.36 -8.95
N PRO A 115 -3.25 19.18 -9.39
CA PRO A 115 -3.37 19.96 -10.62
C PRO A 115 -3.31 19.07 -11.87
N ALA A 116 -3.99 19.49 -12.93
CA ALA A 116 -3.79 18.94 -14.27
C ALA A 116 -2.60 19.61 -15.01
N TYR A 117 -2.29 20.86 -14.65
CA TYR A 117 -1.20 21.64 -15.23
C TYR A 117 -0.39 22.33 -14.13
N ILE A 118 0.93 22.28 -14.26
CA ILE A 118 1.88 22.97 -13.39
C ILE A 118 2.58 24.04 -14.23
N PRO A 119 2.55 25.33 -13.86
CA PRO A 119 3.26 26.34 -14.63
C PRO A 119 4.77 26.06 -14.63
N TYR A 120 5.42 26.24 -15.78
CA TYR A 120 6.86 26.06 -15.94
C TYR A 120 7.40 26.98 -17.03
N ASP A 121 8.38 27.79 -16.67
CA ASP A 121 9.06 28.72 -17.56
C ASP A 121 10.55 28.38 -17.63
N PRO A 122 11.06 27.90 -18.78
CA PRO A 122 12.47 27.50 -18.93
C PRO A 122 13.46 28.67 -18.79
N SER A 123 13.00 29.93 -18.81
CA SER A 123 13.87 31.10 -18.62
C SER A 123 14.12 31.44 -17.15
N THR A 124 13.24 31.02 -16.25
CA THR A 124 13.29 31.34 -14.81
C THR A 124 13.35 30.10 -13.92
N ASP A 125 12.88 28.96 -14.40
CA ASP A 125 12.82 27.72 -13.66
C ASP A 125 14.04 26.84 -13.96
N ASP A 126 14.61 26.26 -12.89
CA ASP A 126 15.74 25.33 -12.98
C ASP A 126 15.28 23.93 -13.44
N GLU A 127 16.22 23.10 -13.87
CA GLU A 127 15.99 21.73 -14.29
C GLU A 127 15.31 20.90 -13.18
N LEU A 128 14.18 20.27 -13.50
CA LEU A 128 13.43 19.40 -12.59
C LEU A 128 13.96 17.97 -12.65
N ASP A 129 15.19 17.75 -12.22
CA ASP A 129 15.88 16.46 -12.38
C ASP A 129 15.83 15.55 -11.14
N THR A 130 15.33 16.07 -10.01
CA THR A 130 15.21 15.33 -8.74
C THR A 130 13.86 15.61 -8.06
N PRO A 131 13.38 14.71 -7.18
CA PRO A 131 12.16 14.95 -6.41
C PRO A 131 12.21 16.22 -5.56
N GLN A 132 13.38 16.56 -5.01
CA GLN A 132 13.56 17.75 -4.18
C GLN A 132 13.45 19.04 -4.99
N LYS A 133 14.06 19.07 -6.19
CA LYS A 133 13.90 20.20 -7.11
C LYS A 133 12.46 20.33 -7.58
N PHE A 134 11.81 19.22 -7.95
CA PHE A 134 10.39 19.21 -8.30
C PHE A 134 9.52 19.75 -7.16
N ARG A 135 9.75 19.32 -5.92
CA ARG A 135 9.09 19.85 -4.72
C ARG A 135 9.29 21.37 -4.57
N SER A 136 10.53 21.84 -4.67
CA SER A 136 10.85 23.26 -4.52
C SER A 136 10.17 24.12 -5.60
N HIS A 137 10.06 23.59 -6.81
CA HIS A 137 9.38 24.24 -7.93
C HIS A 137 7.87 24.35 -7.69
N ILE A 138 7.19 23.28 -7.29
CA ILE A 138 5.74 23.35 -7.04
C ILE A 138 5.38 24.27 -5.87
N ILE A 139 6.23 24.35 -4.83
CA ILE A 139 6.04 25.28 -3.71
C ILE A 139 6.17 26.73 -4.21
N ARG A 140 7.23 27.03 -4.95
CA ARG A 140 7.50 28.38 -5.45
C ARG A 140 6.47 28.85 -6.47
N VAL A 141 6.14 28.01 -7.45
CA VAL A 141 5.37 28.41 -8.63
C VAL A 141 3.86 28.23 -8.43
N ALA A 142 3.45 27.12 -7.81
CA ALA A 142 2.04 26.83 -7.59
C ALA A 142 1.53 27.24 -6.20
N GLY A 143 2.40 27.79 -5.34
CA GLY A 143 2.03 28.27 -4.01
C GLY A 143 1.58 27.15 -3.06
N VAL A 144 2.03 25.92 -3.30
CA VAL A 144 1.70 24.78 -2.45
C VAL A 144 2.34 24.96 -1.08
N SER A 145 1.58 24.71 -0.01
CA SER A 145 2.11 24.76 1.36
C SER A 145 3.31 23.81 1.51
N GLU A 146 4.39 24.32 2.12
CA GLU A 146 5.60 23.54 2.39
C GLU A 146 5.36 22.32 3.30
N ASP A 147 4.26 22.33 4.05
CA ASP A 147 3.84 21.24 4.94
C ASP A 147 3.12 20.10 4.20
N LEU A 148 2.63 20.33 2.99
CA LEU A 148 1.89 19.29 2.24
C LEU A 148 2.84 18.18 1.77
N TYR A 149 3.94 18.58 1.14
CA TYR A 149 5.00 17.68 0.69
C TYR A 149 6.23 17.90 1.54
N ARG A 150 6.74 16.83 2.15
CA ARG A 150 7.94 16.90 2.99
C ARG A 150 9.19 16.77 2.15
N ASP A 151 10.26 17.43 2.58
CA ASP A 151 11.58 17.20 2.01
C ASP A 151 12.08 15.84 2.52
N PHE A 152 11.96 14.83 1.67
CA PHE A 152 12.29 13.45 2.00
C PHE A 152 13.26 12.90 0.95
N ARG A 153 14.54 12.80 1.34
CA ARG A 153 15.57 12.12 0.54
C ARG A 153 15.88 10.76 1.16
N ASN A 154 15.14 9.74 0.71
CA ASN A 154 15.23 8.36 1.14
C ASN A 154 15.00 8.09 2.64
N PRO A 155 14.39 6.94 2.98
CA PRO A 155 14.29 6.47 4.36
C PRO A 155 15.68 6.09 4.85
N GLY A 156 16.10 6.61 6.00
CA GLY A 156 17.39 6.33 6.62
C GLY A 156 17.31 6.37 8.15
N ILE A 157 18.10 5.52 8.80
CA ILE A 157 18.04 5.19 10.25
C ILE A 157 18.37 6.40 11.15
N THR A 158 18.99 7.45 10.62
CA THR A 158 19.33 8.69 11.34
C THR A 158 18.38 9.86 11.11
N ASN A 159 17.31 9.70 10.32
CA ASN A 159 16.39 10.82 10.11
C ASN A 159 15.60 11.07 11.41
N LYS A 160 15.74 12.30 11.95
CA LYS A 160 14.87 12.83 13.03
C LYS A 160 13.39 12.84 12.64
N GLU A 161 13.10 12.71 11.34
CA GLU A 161 11.75 12.69 10.80
C GLU A 161 11.24 11.24 10.67
N PRO A 162 10.08 10.91 11.26
CA PRO A 162 9.50 9.57 11.18
C PRO A 162 9.26 9.15 9.72
N ASN A 163 9.38 7.85 9.44
CA ASN A 163 9.01 7.30 8.13
C ASN A 163 7.58 7.73 7.79
N GLN A 164 7.43 8.45 6.67
CA GLN A 164 6.15 9.06 6.32
C GLN A 164 5.20 7.98 5.78
N PRO A 165 3.93 7.96 6.24
CA PRO A 165 2.99 6.91 5.90
C PRO A 165 2.28 7.13 4.56
N ASN A 166 2.38 8.34 3.96
CA ASN A 166 1.65 8.70 2.75
C ASN A 166 2.58 9.22 1.65
N VAL A 167 2.22 8.97 0.40
CA VAL A 167 3.00 9.35 -0.79
C VAL A 167 2.07 9.82 -1.90
N SER A 168 2.50 10.80 -2.69
CA SER A 168 1.92 11.13 -3.98
C SER A 168 2.94 10.85 -5.08
N ILE A 169 2.51 10.17 -6.13
CA ILE A 169 3.28 9.90 -7.34
C ILE A 169 2.69 10.75 -8.46
N PHE A 170 3.47 11.71 -8.93
CA PHE A 170 3.15 12.55 -10.08
C PHE A 170 3.64 11.88 -11.34
N ILE A 171 2.73 11.65 -12.29
CA ILE A 171 3.05 11.17 -13.63
C ILE A 171 2.87 12.35 -14.58
N LEU A 172 3.99 12.85 -15.10
CA LEU A 172 4.00 13.97 -16.04
C LEU A 172 3.97 13.44 -17.47
N SER A 173 3.37 14.22 -18.36
CA SER A 173 3.34 13.94 -19.79
C SER A 173 3.63 15.20 -20.60
N TYR A 174 3.82 15.02 -21.90
CA TYR A 174 4.05 16.10 -22.83
C TYR A 174 2.82 17.01 -22.94
N THR A 175 3.06 18.30 -23.17
CA THR A 175 2.04 19.27 -23.54
C THR A 175 2.53 20.15 -24.67
N GLY A 176 1.61 20.50 -25.58
CA GLY A 176 1.86 21.48 -26.63
C GLY A 176 1.71 22.93 -26.17
N GLN A 177 1.31 23.16 -24.92
CA GLN A 177 1.15 24.50 -24.35
C GLN A 177 2.46 24.99 -23.75
N SER A 178 2.96 26.12 -24.26
CA SER A 178 4.10 26.81 -23.68
C SER A 178 3.77 27.31 -22.27
N GLY A 179 4.74 27.25 -21.36
CA GLY A 179 4.58 27.75 -19.99
C GLY A 179 3.98 26.75 -19.00
N PHE A 180 3.72 25.50 -19.40
CA PHE A 180 3.11 24.50 -18.52
C PHE A 180 3.73 23.11 -18.69
N LEU A 181 3.72 22.34 -17.60
CA LEU A 181 3.90 20.89 -17.58
C LEU A 181 2.52 20.24 -17.39
N ARG A 182 2.23 19.19 -18.16
CA ARG A 182 0.99 18.43 -18.01
C ARG A 182 1.17 17.29 -17.03
N VAL A 183 0.24 17.17 -16.10
CA VAL A 183 0.12 16.02 -15.20
C VAL A 183 -0.90 15.06 -15.81
N LEU A 184 -0.42 13.88 -16.22
CA LEU A 184 -1.27 12.83 -16.78
C LEU A 184 -2.15 12.21 -15.70
N ALA A 185 -1.53 11.84 -14.59
CA ALA A 185 -2.19 11.24 -13.44
C ALA A 185 -1.40 11.50 -12.16
N ILE A 186 -2.10 11.48 -11.03
CA ILE A 186 -1.51 11.45 -9.69
C ILE A 186 -2.00 10.19 -8.99
N TYR A 187 -1.07 9.42 -8.44
CA TYR A 187 -1.37 8.27 -7.59
C TYR A 187 -1.09 8.63 -6.13
N ASP A 188 -2.13 8.67 -5.30
CA ASP A 188 -2.00 8.88 -3.87
C ASP A 188 -2.09 7.54 -3.14
N ILE A 189 -1.02 7.22 -2.39
CA ILE A 189 -0.95 6.09 -1.48
C ILE A 189 -1.10 6.66 -0.07
N ASP A 190 -2.13 6.23 0.65
CA ASP A 190 -2.37 6.66 2.03
C ASP A 190 -2.46 5.44 2.95
N VAL A 191 -1.71 5.47 4.06
CA VAL A 191 -1.74 4.46 5.11
C VAL A 191 -2.06 5.15 6.43
N ILE A 192 -3.28 4.96 6.92
CA ILE A 192 -3.79 5.59 8.13
C ILE A 192 -3.79 4.55 9.24
N ARG A 193 -3.00 4.79 10.28
CA ARG A 193 -3.04 4.00 11.51
C ARG A 193 -4.13 4.54 12.42
N PHE A 194 -5.02 3.68 12.91
CA PHE A 194 -5.99 4.05 13.93
C PHE A 194 -5.47 3.66 15.32
N THR A 195 -5.52 4.62 16.21
CA THR A 195 -4.93 4.53 17.55
C THR A 195 -5.93 4.83 18.67
N SER A 196 -7.09 5.41 18.33
CA SER A 196 -8.15 5.72 19.27
C SER A 196 -8.96 4.49 19.65
N THR A 197 -9.43 4.43 20.90
CA THR A 197 -10.31 3.37 21.42
C THR A 197 -11.72 3.39 20.81
N GLN A 198 -12.09 4.47 20.10
CA GLN A 198 -13.36 4.61 19.41
C GLN A 198 -13.28 4.22 17.92
N GLN A 199 -12.09 3.87 17.43
CA GLN A 199 -11.84 3.53 16.04
C GLN A 199 -11.46 2.04 15.91
N PRO A 200 -11.69 1.40 14.75
CA PRO A 200 -11.24 0.03 14.54
C PRO A 200 -9.71 -0.03 14.64
N LEU A 201 -9.19 -0.86 15.54
CA LEU A 201 -7.74 -1.05 15.70
C LEU A 201 -7.15 -1.65 14.42
N GLY A 202 -6.15 -0.99 13.84
CA GLY A 202 -5.50 -1.45 12.62
C GLY A 202 -5.09 -0.31 11.69
N PHE A 203 -5.02 -0.63 10.39
CA PHE A 203 -4.58 0.29 9.36
C PHE A 203 -5.59 0.35 8.22
N HIS A 204 -6.01 1.55 7.82
CA HIS A 204 -6.67 1.75 6.54
C HIS A 204 -5.63 2.12 5.49
N ALA A 205 -5.55 1.33 4.43
CA ALA A 205 -4.69 1.62 3.30
C ALA A 205 -5.51 1.86 2.04
N SER A 206 -5.12 2.84 1.25
CA SER A 206 -5.76 3.14 -0.03
C SER A 206 -4.75 3.59 -1.06
N VAL A 207 -4.94 3.13 -2.30
CA VAL A 207 -4.23 3.65 -3.47
C VAL A 207 -5.27 4.21 -4.42
N LYS A 208 -5.12 5.48 -4.77
CA LYS A 208 -6.09 6.25 -5.54
C LYS A 208 -5.40 6.88 -6.73
N ARG A 209 -6.02 6.78 -7.90
CA ARG A 209 -5.60 7.43 -9.12
C ARG A 209 -6.53 8.60 -9.41
N TYR A 210 -5.91 9.76 -9.56
CA TYR A 210 -6.55 10.97 -10.06
C TYR A 210 -6.07 11.21 -11.47
N ALA A 211 -6.99 11.43 -12.39
CA ALA A 211 -6.67 11.63 -13.79
C ALA A 211 -7.60 12.67 -14.41
N ASP A 212 -7.21 13.11 -15.60
CA ASP A 212 -7.94 14.11 -16.36
C ASP A 212 -9.29 13.53 -16.85
N PRO A 213 -10.44 14.11 -16.43
CA PRO A 213 -11.74 13.62 -16.87
C PRO A 213 -12.11 13.98 -18.31
N LYS A 214 -11.45 14.97 -18.92
CA LYS A 214 -11.98 15.63 -20.13
C LYS A 214 -11.19 15.38 -21.42
N GLY A 215 -10.05 14.68 -21.36
CA GLY A 215 -9.14 14.64 -22.52
C GLY A 215 -8.58 16.04 -22.84
N PRO A 216 -7.67 16.21 -23.83
CA PRO A 216 -7.05 17.52 -24.08
C PRO A 216 -7.99 18.44 -24.91
N PRO A 217 -7.87 19.78 -24.89
CA PRO A 217 -7.36 20.71 -23.87
C PRO A 217 -8.35 21.87 -23.56
N ASP A 218 -8.09 22.61 -22.48
CA ASP A 218 -8.18 24.07 -22.48
C ASP A 218 -7.09 24.52 -21.52
N GLY A 219 -6.32 25.57 -21.82
CA GLY A 219 -5.15 26.02 -21.03
C GLY A 219 -5.50 26.59 -19.64
N THR A 220 -6.59 26.09 -19.07
CA THR A 220 -7.19 26.51 -17.82
C THR A 220 -6.72 25.55 -16.73
N ALA A 221 -6.19 26.09 -15.65
CA ALA A 221 -5.83 25.28 -14.49
C ALA A 221 -7.11 24.65 -13.89
N TYR A 222 -7.14 23.33 -13.79
CA TYR A 222 -8.16 22.59 -13.03
C TYR A 222 -7.52 21.45 -12.26
N SER A 223 -8.30 20.86 -11.34
CA SER A 223 -7.86 19.71 -10.56
C SER A 223 -8.26 18.41 -11.23
N LEU A 224 -7.35 17.43 -11.21
CA LEU A 224 -7.62 16.04 -11.57
C LEU A 224 -8.71 15.47 -10.65
N ILE A 225 -9.55 14.59 -11.18
CA ILE A 225 -10.62 13.96 -10.43
C ILE A 225 -10.31 12.51 -10.11
N TYR A 226 -10.93 11.98 -9.06
CA TYR A 226 -10.83 10.57 -8.72
C TYR A 226 -11.32 9.72 -9.90
N SER A 227 -10.46 8.83 -10.39
CA SER A 227 -10.72 7.99 -11.56
C SER A 227 -10.86 6.52 -11.17
N ALA A 228 -9.92 6.01 -10.38
CA ALA A 228 -9.90 4.62 -9.95
C ALA A 228 -9.11 4.50 -8.64
N GLY A 229 -9.26 3.38 -7.94
CA GLY A 229 -8.53 3.12 -6.71
C GLY A 229 -9.04 1.87 -6.04
N TYR A 230 -8.29 1.39 -5.07
CA TYR A 230 -8.73 0.33 -4.17
C TYR A 230 -8.47 0.76 -2.72
N ARG A 231 -9.17 0.08 -1.81
CA ARG A 231 -9.01 0.26 -0.37
C ARG A 231 -9.07 -1.08 0.34
N VAL A 232 -8.36 -1.15 1.45
CA VAL A 232 -8.29 -2.33 2.29
C VAL A 232 -7.99 -1.92 3.73
N PHE A 233 -8.64 -2.61 4.67
CA PHE A 233 -8.37 -2.45 6.09
C PHE A 233 -7.54 -3.64 6.58
N TYR A 234 -6.40 -3.38 7.22
CA TYR A 234 -5.56 -4.42 7.81
C TYR A 234 -5.79 -4.48 9.32
N PRO A 235 -6.24 -5.63 9.84
CA PRO A 235 -6.25 -5.83 11.28
C PRO A 235 -4.81 -5.88 11.83
N PRO A 236 -4.63 -5.68 13.15
CA PRO A 236 -3.33 -5.83 13.80
C PRO A 236 -2.77 -7.24 13.58
N ALA A 237 -1.45 -7.37 13.43
CA ALA A 237 -0.80 -8.66 13.27
C ALA A 237 -0.95 -9.53 14.54
N ASN A 238 -1.03 -8.90 15.71
CA ASN A 238 -1.42 -9.55 16.95
C ASN A 238 -2.96 -9.64 17.03
N PRO A 239 -3.56 -10.85 16.91
CA PRO A 239 -5.02 -11.00 16.92
C PRO A 239 -5.65 -10.72 18.29
N LEU A 240 -4.85 -10.64 19.35
CA LEU A 240 -5.29 -10.31 20.71
C LEU A 240 -5.05 -8.84 21.06
N ALA A 241 -4.68 -8.00 20.08
CA ALA A 241 -4.45 -6.58 20.31
C ALA A 241 -5.72 -5.88 20.83
N ALA A 242 -5.59 -5.22 21.98
CA ALA A 242 -6.65 -4.43 22.60
C ALA A 242 -6.33 -2.93 22.63
N LYS A 243 -5.07 -2.56 22.40
CA LYS A 243 -4.57 -1.18 22.39
C LYS A 243 -3.45 -1.01 21.38
N GLU A 244 -3.17 0.24 20.99
CA GLU A 244 -2.12 0.58 20.01
C GLU A 244 -0.76 -0.05 20.33
N ALA A 245 -0.38 -0.05 21.61
CA ALA A 245 0.89 -0.58 22.08
C ALA A 245 1.08 -2.08 21.75
N ASP A 246 -0.01 -2.84 21.58
CA ASP A 246 0.05 -4.28 21.31
C ASP A 246 0.45 -4.61 19.86
N PHE A 247 0.48 -3.60 18.98
CA PHE A 247 0.91 -3.69 17.59
C PHE A 247 1.79 -2.49 17.19
N SER A 248 2.59 -1.96 18.14
CA SER A 248 3.44 -0.79 17.91
C SER A 248 4.45 -0.99 16.76
N THR A 249 4.90 -2.22 16.55
CA THR A 249 5.85 -2.62 15.51
C THR A 249 5.24 -2.79 14.12
N ASP A 250 3.92 -2.83 14.02
CA ASP A 250 3.23 -2.95 12.74
C ASP A 250 3.31 -1.63 11.97
N GLY A 251 3.32 -1.73 10.66
CA GLY A 251 3.34 -0.57 9.77
C GLY A 251 3.92 -0.90 8.42
N PHE A 252 3.59 -0.11 7.41
CA PHE A 252 3.98 -0.36 6.02
C PHE A 252 4.71 0.85 5.45
N THR A 253 5.97 0.99 5.86
CA THR A 253 6.85 2.06 5.42
C THR A 253 8.28 1.52 5.25
N PRO A 254 9.09 2.08 4.32
CA PRO A 254 8.76 3.17 3.41
C PRO A 254 7.86 2.73 2.24
N LEU A 255 7.05 3.65 1.74
CA LEU A 255 6.22 3.43 0.54
C LEU A 255 6.99 3.61 -0.77
N TYR A 256 8.09 4.35 -0.74
CA TYR A 256 9.00 4.47 -1.88
C TYR A 256 10.43 4.75 -1.45
N VAL A 257 11.33 4.50 -2.38
CA VAL A 257 12.77 4.74 -2.28
C VAL A 257 13.23 5.29 -3.62
N THR A 258 14.06 6.33 -3.61
CA THR A 258 14.64 6.94 -4.81
C THR A 258 16.10 6.53 -4.99
N PHE A 259 16.47 6.18 -6.21
CA PHE A 259 17.85 5.96 -6.65
C PHE A 259 18.22 7.08 -7.61
N GLU A 260 19.09 7.98 -7.18
CA GLU A 260 19.54 9.12 -7.98
C GLU A 260 20.71 8.70 -8.90
N ARG A 261 20.94 9.42 -9.99
CA ARG A 261 22.00 9.10 -10.97
C ARG A 261 23.38 9.33 -10.37
N TYR A 262 24.32 8.40 -10.56
CA TYR A 262 25.70 8.46 -10.01
C TYR A 262 26.46 9.76 -10.31
N THR A 263 26.24 10.34 -11.49
CA THR A 263 26.91 11.58 -11.90
C THR A 263 26.39 12.83 -11.17
N ARG A 264 25.27 12.73 -10.45
CA ARG A 264 24.72 13.80 -9.59
C ARG A 264 24.81 13.34 -8.14
N LEU A 265 25.52 14.12 -7.31
CA LEU A 265 25.64 13.92 -5.86
C LEU A 265 26.31 12.60 -5.44
N ALA A 266 27.47 12.27 -6.01
CA ALA A 266 28.43 11.35 -5.40
C ALA A 266 29.09 11.97 -4.14
N LEU A 267 28.29 12.43 -3.17
CA LEU A 267 28.78 12.87 -1.87
C LEU A 267 28.76 11.66 -0.94
N ARG A 268 29.93 11.11 -0.65
CA ARG A 268 30.10 10.16 0.47
C ARG A 268 29.78 10.88 1.78
N GLU A 269 28.60 10.65 2.32
CA GLU A 269 28.27 11.09 3.68
C GLU A 269 28.90 10.14 4.71
N GLY A 270 30.15 10.42 5.09
CA GLY A 270 30.77 9.88 6.30
C GLY A 270 30.90 8.35 6.39
N THR A 271 31.22 7.86 7.60
CA THR A 271 31.74 6.50 7.83
C THR A 271 30.70 5.45 8.24
N THR A 272 29.43 5.81 8.48
CA THR A 272 28.50 4.88 9.16
C THR A 272 27.40 4.32 8.26
N ILE A 273 26.83 5.09 7.32
CA ILE A 273 25.80 4.61 6.38
C ILE A 273 25.83 5.48 5.11
N ASP A 274 26.01 4.88 3.93
CA ASP A 274 25.76 5.59 2.67
C ASP A 274 24.26 5.83 2.51
N ARG A 275 23.82 7.07 2.77
CA ARG A 275 22.42 7.48 2.64
C ARG A 275 21.99 7.56 1.18
N PHE A 276 22.94 7.62 0.25
CA PHE A 276 22.65 7.81 -1.16
C PHE A 276 22.51 6.46 -1.84
N LYS A 277 21.29 6.22 -2.30
CA LYS A 277 20.99 5.14 -3.21
C LYS A 277 21.31 5.66 -4.60
N VAL A 278 22.31 5.04 -5.23
CA VAL A 278 22.86 5.52 -6.48
C VAL A 278 22.58 4.52 -7.58
N ALA A 279 22.02 5.01 -8.69
CA ALA A 279 21.87 4.29 -9.94
C ALA A 279 23.04 4.62 -10.88
N ALA A 280 23.60 3.60 -11.54
CA ALA A 280 24.76 3.78 -12.42
C ALA A 280 24.47 4.74 -13.59
N GLU A 281 23.30 4.63 -14.22
CA GLU A 281 22.98 5.39 -15.43
C GLU A 281 21.68 6.18 -15.33
N ARG A 282 20.56 5.53 -15.01
CA ARG A 282 19.23 6.14 -15.01
C ARG A 282 18.64 6.17 -13.61
N PRO A 283 18.14 7.32 -13.12
CA PRO A 283 17.48 7.39 -11.84
C PRO A 283 16.14 6.66 -11.87
N PHE A 284 15.79 5.99 -10.79
CA PHE A 284 14.56 5.20 -10.67
C PHE A 284 14.04 5.17 -9.23
N TYR A 285 12.84 4.64 -9.04
CA TYR A 285 12.24 4.40 -7.73
C TYR A 285 11.93 2.93 -7.52
N PHE A 286 12.06 2.48 -6.28
CA PHE A 286 11.25 1.36 -5.80
C PHE A 286 10.00 1.92 -5.12
N ILE A 287 8.84 1.38 -5.48
CA ILE A 287 7.55 1.79 -4.95
C ILE A 287 6.82 0.54 -4.46
N TRP A 288 6.26 0.60 -3.26
CA TRP A 288 5.48 -0.49 -2.66
C TRP A 288 4.05 -0.03 -2.46
N TRP A 289 3.10 -0.83 -2.95
CA TRP A 289 1.70 -0.64 -2.64
C TRP A 289 1.21 -1.68 -1.62
N PRO A 290 0.26 -1.32 -0.73
CA PRO A 290 -0.36 -2.26 0.20
C PRO A 290 -1.08 -3.39 -0.54
N ASP A 291 -0.72 -4.65 -0.25
CA ASP A 291 -1.31 -5.82 -0.90
C ASP A 291 -2.65 -6.22 -0.27
N PRO A 292 -3.79 -6.18 -0.99
CA PRO A 292 -5.08 -6.58 -0.41
C PRO A 292 -5.17 -8.06 -0.04
N ALA A 293 -4.27 -8.92 -0.54
CA ALA A 293 -4.19 -10.33 -0.18
C ALA A 293 -3.34 -10.58 1.08
N ALA A 294 -2.57 -9.60 1.55
CA ALA A 294 -1.84 -9.72 2.80
C ALA A 294 -2.80 -9.66 3.99
N ARG A 295 -2.64 -10.52 4.98
CA ARG A 295 -3.54 -10.59 6.15
C ARG A 295 -3.38 -9.39 7.09
N HIS A 296 -2.18 -8.85 7.22
CA HIS A 296 -1.84 -7.78 8.16
C HIS A 296 -0.55 -7.06 7.74
N LEU A 297 -0.30 -5.88 8.31
CA LEU A 297 0.93 -5.10 8.10
C LEU A 297 1.97 -5.30 9.23
N GLY A 298 2.04 -6.51 9.76
CA GLY A 298 3.04 -6.92 10.76
C GLY A 298 4.49 -6.67 10.35
N ALA A 299 5.35 -6.48 11.34
CA ALA A 299 6.78 -6.23 11.15
C ALA A 299 7.47 -7.35 10.36
N GLN A 300 8.43 -6.97 9.52
CA GLN A 300 9.39 -7.90 8.93
C GLN A 300 10.80 -7.54 9.42
N PRO A 301 11.61 -8.54 9.80
CA PRO A 301 12.97 -8.29 10.23
C PRO A 301 13.79 -7.76 9.05
N ASN A 302 14.54 -6.70 9.31
CA ASN A 302 15.53 -6.20 8.36
C ASN A 302 16.81 -7.05 8.46
N THR A 303 17.09 -7.83 7.43
CA THR A 303 18.24 -8.75 7.39
C THR A 303 19.46 -8.16 6.67
N ALA A 304 19.36 -6.94 6.14
CA ALA A 304 20.48 -6.32 5.44
C ALA A 304 21.53 -5.82 6.43
N ALA A 305 22.80 -5.92 6.03
CA ALA A 305 23.90 -5.46 6.87
C ALA A 305 23.81 -3.93 7.11
N PRO A 306 24.03 -3.46 8.35
CA PRO A 306 24.17 -2.04 8.63
C PRO A 306 25.24 -1.40 7.72
N GLY A 307 24.94 -0.23 7.16
CA GLY A 307 25.83 0.48 6.24
C GLY A 307 25.61 0.17 4.74
N THR A 308 24.77 -0.82 4.41
CA THR A 308 24.38 -1.09 3.01
C THR A 308 23.13 -0.30 2.60
N PRO A 309 22.99 0.13 1.33
CA PRO A 309 21.78 0.83 0.85
C PRO A 309 20.49 0.00 1.02
N GLN A 310 20.59 -1.33 0.96
CA GLN A 310 19.51 -2.29 1.16
C GLN A 310 18.91 -2.19 2.56
N ASN A 311 19.70 -1.80 3.56
CA ASN A 311 19.25 -1.64 4.94
C ASN A 311 18.10 -0.62 5.10
N ALA A 312 17.91 0.27 4.13
CA ALA A 312 16.82 1.23 4.18
C ALA A 312 15.46 0.67 3.71
N TYR A 313 15.41 -0.51 3.09
CA TYR A 313 14.17 -1.04 2.48
C TYR A 313 14.05 -2.57 2.45
N ASN A 314 15.06 -3.33 2.87
CA ASN A 314 15.00 -4.80 2.84
C ASN A 314 13.85 -5.35 3.69
N HIS A 315 13.48 -4.68 4.77
CA HIS A 315 12.27 -5.05 5.54
C HIS A 315 10.96 -4.90 4.75
N MET A 316 10.95 -4.28 3.56
CA MET A 316 9.80 -4.27 2.65
C MET A 316 9.79 -5.44 1.67
N ALA A 317 10.88 -6.21 1.59
CA ALA A 317 10.96 -7.39 0.73
C ALA A 317 9.93 -8.45 1.16
N GLY A 318 9.19 -8.98 0.19
CA GLY A 318 8.18 -10.02 0.45
C GLY A 318 6.93 -9.55 1.21
N ARG A 319 6.79 -8.26 1.52
CA ARG A 319 5.61 -7.71 2.23
C ARG A 319 4.41 -7.44 1.33
N THR A 320 4.64 -7.35 0.02
CA THR A 320 3.61 -7.08 -0.98
C THR A 320 4.04 -7.70 -2.31
N ALA A 321 3.08 -8.22 -3.06
CA ALA A 321 3.29 -8.56 -4.47
C ALA A 321 3.32 -7.32 -5.38
N PHE A 322 2.84 -6.16 -4.89
CA PHE A 322 2.78 -4.89 -5.62
C PHE A 322 4.01 -4.04 -5.36
N MET A 323 5.16 -4.53 -5.82
CA MET A 323 6.42 -3.79 -5.85
C MET A 323 6.76 -3.39 -7.28
N PHE A 324 7.08 -2.10 -7.47
CA PHE A 324 7.38 -1.52 -8.77
C PHE A 324 8.80 -0.99 -8.81
N THR A 325 9.44 -1.17 -9.96
CA THR A 325 10.66 -0.42 -10.32
C THR A 325 10.27 0.56 -11.41
N VAL A 326 10.32 1.85 -11.10
CA VAL A 326 9.80 2.90 -11.97
C VAL A 326 10.92 3.85 -12.35
N PRO A 327 11.29 3.99 -13.64
CA PRO A 327 12.26 4.99 -14.06
C PRO A 327 11.71 6.40 -13.81
N MET A 328 12.56 7.31 -13.33
CA MET A 328 12.15 8.70 -13.11
C MET A 328 11.88 9.43 -14.43
N PHE A 329 12.54 9.01 -15.52
CA PHE A 329 12.34 9.53 -16.87
C PHE A 329 12.15 8.36 -17.84
N PRO A 330 10.93 7.81 -17.98
CA PRO A 330 10.68 6.63 -18.80
C PRO A 330 10.95 6.86 -20.29
N ALA A 331 10.79 8.10 -20.77
CA ALA A 331 10.95 8.48 -22.17
C ALA A 331 12.42 8.71 -22.62
N LEU A 332 13.40 8.63 -21.70
CA LEU A 332 14.84 8.81 -21.96
C LEU A 332 15.58 7.49 -21.81
#